data_AF-A0A173GHF5-F1
#
_entry.id   AF-A0A173GHF5-F1
#
_cell.length_a   1.000
_cell.length_b   1.000
_cell.length_c   1.000
_cell.angle_alpha   90.00
_cell.angle_beta   90.00
_cell.angle_gamma   90.00
#
_symmetry.space_group_name_H-M   'P 1'
#
loop_
_entity.id
_entity.type
_entity.pdbx_description
1 polymer ?
#
loop_
_entity_poly.entity_id
_entity_poly.type
_entity_poly.pdbx_seq_one_letter_code
_entity_poly.pdbx_strand_id
1 'polypeptide(L)'
;MFNPVILILFFILCLIFSSIFLVFIVNSYFYSFLLFMLFMSGTVILLAYMCGVIIVEKISSIYKFYLSLIWILILGSLFSQIIKSNFIYFSIFGSIFKINLYEFYFVFKFMLVPFSMFSFFLIFYLLLCLLIIYEIIKKCSGPLRMKI
;
A
#
# COMPACT_ATOMS: atom_id res chain seq x y z
N MET A 1 -12.88 -18.45 -6.09
CA MET A 1 -11.75 -17.63 -6.58
C MET A 1 -12.24 -16.19 -6.76
N PHE A 2 -11.73 -15.25 -5.95
CA PHE A 2 -12.05 -13.83 -6.08
C PHE A 2 -11.53 -13.32 -7.41
N ASN A 3 -12.30 -12.43 -8.05
CA ASN A 3 -11.82 -11.75 -9.25
C ASN A 3 -10.63 -10.87 -8.83
N PRO A 4 -9.44 -11.02 -9.44
CA PRO A 4 -8.26 -10.26 -9.07
C PRO A 4 -8.48 -8.74 -9.09
N VAL A 5 -9.37 -8.22 -9.96
CA VAL A 5 -9.75 -6.79 -9.97
C VAL A 5 -10.47 -6.38 -8.68
N ILE A 6 -11.37 -7.21 -8.16
CA ILE A 6 -12.08 -6.92 -6.91
C ILE A 6 -11.10 -6.90 -5.74
N LEU A 7 -10.10 -7.80 -5.76
CA LEU A 7 -9.06 -7.83 -4.73
C LEU A 7 -8.18 -6.58 -4.78
N ILE A 8 -7.82 -6.11 -5.98
CA ILE A 8 -7.06 -4.86 -6.15
C ILE A 8 -7.89 -3.65 -5.67
N LEU A 9 -9.17 -3.58 -6.00
CA LEU A 9 -10.06 -2.51 -5.52
C LEU A 9 -10.17 -2.52 -3.99
N PHE A 10 -10.30 -3.69 -3.37
CA PHE A 10 -10.29 -3.83 -1.92
C PHE A 10 -8.96 -3.36 -1.30
N PHE A 11 -7.84 -3.69 -1.95
CA PHE A 11 -6.52 -3.25 -1.51
C PHE A 11 -6.38 -1.72 -1.58
N ILE A 12 -6.87 -1.08 -2.64
CA ILE A 12 -6.89 0.39 -2.78
C ILE A 12 -7.71 1.02 -1.64
N LEU A 13 -8.88 0.47 -1.32
CA LEU A 13 -9.70 0.97 -0.20
C LEU A 13 -8.98 0.85 1.15
N CYS A 14 -8.29 -0.28 1.40
CA CYS A 14 -7.48 -0.45 2.61
C CYS A 14 -6.33 0.56 2.67
N LEU A 15 -5.68 0.86 1.54
CA LEU A 15 -4.62 1.86 1.47
C LEU A 15 -5.14 3.26 1.81
N ILE A 16 -6.26 3.68 1.22
CA ILE A 16 -6.91 4.96 1.53
C ILE A 16 -7.26 5.03 3.01
N PHE A 17 -7.79 3.94 3.56
CA PHE A 17 -8.12 3.89 4.97
C PHE A 17 -6.86 4.06 5.84
N SER A 18 -5.80 3.33 5.54
CA SER A 18 -4.54 3.39 6.30
C SER A 18 -3.87 4.76 6.24
N SER A 19 -3.96 5.47 5.11
CA SER A 19 -3.38 6.82 4.98
C SER A 19 -4.17 7.85 5.77
N ILE A 20 -5.50 7.77 5.75
CA ILE A 20 -6.39 8.59 6.59
C ILE A 20 -6.11 8.34 8.07
N PHE A 21 -5.96 7.07 8.46
CA PHE A 21 -5.60 6.70 9.84
C PHE A 21 -4.30 7.38 10.28
N LEU A 22 -3.23 7.29 9.49
CA LEU A 22 -1.94 7.92 9.81
C LEU A 22 -2.05 9.45 9.98
N VAL A 23 -2.84 10.11 9.14
CA VAL A 23 -3.04 11.57 9.23
C VAL A 23 -3.79 11.96 10.50
N PHE A 24 -4.91 11.30 10.80
CA PHE A 24 -5.77 11.73 11.92
C PHE A 24 -5.28 11.26 13.30
N ILE A 25 -4.59 10.12 13.36
CA ILE A 25 -4.23 9.48 14.63
C ILE A 25 -2.77 9.74 15.00
N VAL A 26 -1.86 9.63 14.02
CA VAL A 26 -0.42 9.78 14.24
C VAL A 26 0.06 11.20 13.89
N ASN A 27 -0.79 12.00 13.23
CA ASN A 27 -0.44 13.35 12.73
C ASN A 27 0.79 13.32 11.81
N SER A 28 0.98 12.21 11.08
CA SER A 28 2.17 11.99 10.25
C SER A 28 1.87 12.17 8.76
N TYR A 29 2.05 13.39 8.26
CA TYR A 29 1.65 13.76 6.90
C TYR A 29 2.65 13.27 5.84
N PHE A 30 3.95 13.36 6.10
CA PHE A 30 4.95 12.94 5.12
C PHE A 30 4.93 11.42 4.90
N TYR A 31 4.81 10.66 5.98
CA TYR A 31 4.75 9.20 5.90
C TYR A 31 3.46 8.68 5.27
N SER A 32 2.31 9.31 5.54
CA SER A 32 1.05 8.93 4.89
C SER A 32 1.09 9.20 3.38
N PHE A 33 1.72 10.30 2.96
CA PHE A 33 1.98 10.60 1.56
C PHE A 33 2.90 9.59 0.89
N LEU A 34 4.06 9.26 1.51
CA LEU A 34 4.99 8.26 0.97
C LEU A 34 4.34 6.88 0.84
N LEU A 35 3.58 6.44 1.85
CA LEU A 35 2.86 5.17 1.82
C LEU A 35 1.88 5.15 0.64
N PHE A 36 1.05 6.19 0.51
CA PHE A 36 0.07 6.26 -0.56
C PHE A 36 0.74 6.25 -1.94
N MET A 37 1.77 7.07 -2.16
CA MET A 37 2.46 7.15 -3.46
C MET A 37 3.13 5.83 -3.86
N LEU A 38 3.89 5.20 -2.96
CA LEU A 38 4.60 3.96 -3.25
C LEU A 38 3.64 2.83 -3.57
N PHE A 39 2.63 2.60 -2.73
CA PHE A 39 1.70 1.50 -2.95
C PHE A 39 0.76 1.74 -4.12
N MET A 40 0.27 2.97 -4.34
CA MET A 40 -0.56 3.27 -5.51
C MET A 40 0.20 3.00 -6.81
N SER A 41 1.47 3.37 -6.90
CA SER A 41 2.29 3.07 -8.10
C SER A 41 2.39 1.57 -8.40
N GLY A 42 2.59 0.73 -7.37
CA GLY A 42 2.62 -0.73 -7.51
C GLY A 42 1.26 -1.33 -7.88
N THR A 43 0.17 -0.84 -7.27
CA THR A 43 -1.18 -1.35 -7.54
C THR A 43 -1.66 -1.05 -8.96
N VAL A 44 -1.26 0.08 -9.56
CA VAL A 44 -1.58 0.41 -10.95
C VAL A 44 -0.92 -0.58 -11.91
N ILE A 45 0.34 -0.98 -11.67
CA ILE A 45 1.04 -1.99 -12.47
C ILE A 45 0.36 -3.35 -12.33
N LEU A 46 -0.03 -3.73 -11.11
CA LEU A 46 -0.81 -4.95 -10.85
C LEU A 46 -2.15 -4.94 -11.59
N LEU A 47 -2.84 -3.80 -11.61
CA LEU A 47 -4.11 -3.63 -12.32
C LEU A 47 -3.91 -3.79 -13.83
N ALA A 48 -2.87 -3.17 -14.40
CA ALA A 48 -2.54 -3.32 -15.82
C ALA A 48 -2.24 -4.79 -16.19
N TYR A 49 -1.47 -5.49 -15.35
CA TYR A 49 -1.17 -6.91 -15.57
C TYR A 49 -2.44 -7.78 -15.53
N MET A 50 -3.29 -7.59 -14.51
CA MET A 50 -4.51 -8.37 -14.34
C MET A 50 -5.54 -8.05 -15.42
N CYS A 51 -5.66 -6.79 -15.87
CA CYS A 51 -6.49 -6.45 -17.02
C CYS A 51 -6.06 -7.19 -18.29
N GLY A 52 -4.76 -7.37 -18.53
CA GLY A 52 -4.25 -8.18 -19.63
C GLY A 52 -4.65 -9.65 -19.55
N VAL A 53 -4.75 -10.21 -18.34
CA VAL A 53 -5.15 -11.62 -18.12
C VAL A 53 -6.68 -11.81 -18.15
N ILE A 54 -7.44 -10.85 -17.61
CA ILE A 54 -8.91 -10.96 -17.45
C ILE A 54 -9.66 -10.82 -18.78
N ILE A 55 -9.11 -10.13 -19.78
CA ILE A 55 -9.71 -10.09 -21.13
C ILE A 55 -9.87 -11.52 -21.70
N VAL A 56 -9.07 -12.48 -21.23
CA VAL A 56 -9.10 -13.88 -21.66
C VAL A 56 -10.17 -14.72 -20.91
N GLU A 57 -10.58 -14.34 -19.70
CA GLU A 57 -11.54 -15.11 -18.88
C GLU A 57 -12.86 -14.34 -18.66
N LYS A 58 -13.97 -14.84 -19.24
CA LYS A 58 -15.30 -14.23 -19.10
C LYS A 58 -15.74 -14.12 -17.64
N ILE A 59 -16.21 -12.93 -17.27
CA ILE A 59 -16.58 -12.51 -15.91
C ILE A 59 -17.91 -13.14 -15.47
N SER A 60 -17.87 -14.09 -14.54
CA SER A 60 -19.01 -14.50 -13.70
C SER A 60 -18.76 -14.06 -12.25
N SER A 61 -19.25 -12.87 -11.85
CA SER A 61 -18.81 -12.25 -10.59
C SER A 61 -19.83 -11.34 -9.88
N ILE A 62 -21.13 -11.54 -10.06
CA ILE A 62 -22.13 -10.70 -9.37
C ILE A 62 -22.20 -11.04 -7.87
N TYR A 63 -22.29 -12.32 -7.49
CA TYR A 63 -22.34 -12.74 -6.08
C TYR A 63 -21.07 -12.43 -5.28
N LYS A 64 -19.90 -12.41 -5.93
CA LYS A 64 -18.62 -12.13 -5.28
C LYS A 64 -18.44 -10.65 -4.92
N PHE A 65 -19.13 -9.76 -5.64
CA PHE A 65 -19.10 -8.32 -5.38
C PHE A 65 -19.85 -7.96 -4.09
N TYR A 66 -21.00 -8.59 -3.84
CA TYR A 66 -21.74 -8.41 -2.59
C TYR A 66 -20.93 -8.81 -1.35
N LEU A 67 -20.16 -9.90 -1.45
CA LEU A 67 -19.30 -10.34 -0.35
C LEU A 67 -18.21 -9.31 -0.05
N SER A 68 -17.58 -8.73 -1.08
CA SER A 68 -16.61 -7.62 -0.92
C SER A 68 -17.22 -6.40 -0.24
N LEU A 69 -18.46 -6.03 -0.58
CA LEU A 69 -19.16 -4.90 0.03
C LEU A 69 -19.41 -5.12 1.52
N ILE A 70 -19.74 -6.34 1.93
CA ILE A 70 -19.95 -6.70 3.34
C ILE A 70 -18.65 -6.50 4.15
N TRP A 71 -17.50 -6.88 3.62
CA TRP A 71 -16.21 -6.65 4.28
C TRP A 71 -15.88 -5.16 4.46
N ILE A 72 -16.21 -4.33 3.47
CA ILE A 72 -16.02 -2.87 3.56
C ILE A 72 -16.92 -2.28 4.65
N LEU A 73 -18.17 -2.75 4.76
CA LEU A 73 -19.10 -2.30 5.80
C LEU A 73 -18.65 -2.71 7.21
N ILE A 74 -18.06 -3.89 7.37
CA ILE A 74 -17.50 -4.36 8.65
C ILE A 74 -16.30 -3.49 9.05
N LEU A 75 -15.40 -3.17 8.11
CA LEU A 75 -14.28 -2.26 8.37
C LEU A 75 -14.79 -0.86 8.77
N GLY A 76 -15.77 -0.32 8.04
CA GLY A 76 -16.37 0.98 8.35
C GLY A 76 -17.02 1.03 9.74
N SER A 77 -17.69 -0.05 10.16
CA SER A 77 -18.32 -0.10 11.48
C SER A 77 -17.30 -0.16 12.62
N LEU A 78 -16.20 -0.90 12.45
CA LEU A 78 -15.09 -0.92 13.40
C LEU A 78 -14.46 0.47 13.55
N PHE A 79 -14.32 1.24 12.47
CA PHE A 79 -13.83 2.62 12.56
C PHE A 79 -14.78 3.56 13.28
N SER A 80 -16.08 3.38 13.12
CA SER A 80 -17.06 4.19 13.85
C SER A 80 -16.97 4.01 15.37
N GLN A 81 -16.58 2.83 15.83
CA GLN A 81 -16.41 2.54 17.26
C GLN A 81 -15.16 3.21 17.84
N ILE A 82 -14.07 3.29 17.07
CA ILE A 82 -12.84 3.99 17.47
C ILE A 82 -13.10 5.50 17.64
N ILE A 83 -13.92 6.10 16.78
CA ILE A 83 -14.26 7.54 16.85
C ILE A 83 -15.15 7.84 18.07
N LYS A 84 -16.01 6.89 18.48
CA LYS A 84 -16.89 7.06 19.65
C LYS A 84 -16.21 6.79 20.99
N SER A 85 -15.16 5.96 21.05
CA SER A 85 -14.46 5.67 22.30
C SER A 85 -13.61 6.88 22.72
N ASN A 86 -14.18 7.71 23.59
CA ASN A 86 -13.53 8.78 24.37
C ASN A 86 -12.31 9.44 23.71
N PHE A 87 -12.57 10.50 22.93
CA PHE A 87 -11.59 11.47 22.44
C PHE A 87 -10.57 11.95 23.49
N ILE A 88 -10.85 11.78 24.78
CA ILE A 88 -9.99 12.17 25.90
C ILE A 88 -8.73 11.29 26.00
N TYR A 89 -8.79 9.99 25.71
CA TYR A 89 -7.58 9.15 25.69
C TYR A 89 -6.71 9.42 24.46
N PHE A 90 -7.35 9.80 23.35
CA PHE A 90 -6.68 10.15 22.09
C PHE A 90 -6.02 11.53 22.15
N SER A 91 -6.65 12.50 22.82
CA SER A 91 -6.12 13.87 22.94
C SER A 91 -4.86 13.93 23.81
N ILE A 92 -4.73 13.07 24.82
CA ILE A 92 -3.52 12.95 25.64
C ILE A 92 -2.34 12.47 24.79
N PHE A 93 -2.55 11.49 23.91
CA PHE A 93 -1.52 11.03 22.95
C PHE A 93 -1.19 12.10 21.89
N GLY A 94 -2.19 12.78 21.34
CA GLY A 94 -1.98 13.82 20.32
C GLY A 94 -1.21 15.05 20.82
N SER A 95 -1.29 15.36 22.11
CA SER A 95 -0.61 16.53 22.71
C SER A 95 0.91 16.38 22.84
N ILE A 96 1.41 15.14 22.90
CA ILE A 96 2.86 14.83 23.02
C ILE A 96 3.55 14.82 21.64
N PHE A 97 2.78 14.65 20.55
CA PHE A 97 3.29 14.51 19.17
C PHE A 97 3.12 15.78 18.30
N LYS A 98 3.05 16.98 18.91
CA LYS A 98 3.12 18.24 18.15
C LYS A 98 4.55 18.56 17.72
N ILE A 99 5.14 17.74 16.85
CA ILE A 99 6.38 18.11 16.16
C ILE A 99 6.28 17.79 14.67
N ASN A 100 5.69 18.71 13.90
CA ASN A 100 5.66 18.65 12.43
C ASN A 100 7.05 18.67 11.77
N LEU A 101 8.12 19.01 12.52
CA LEU A 101 9.49 19.10 12.02
C LEU A 101 10.35 17.83 12.26
N TYR A 102 9.89 16.88 13.07
CA TYR A 102 10.69 15.68 13.35
C TYR A 102 10.63 14.66 12.22
N GLU A 103 9.58 14.65 11.40
CA GLU A 103 9.45 13.65 10.33
C GLU A 103 10.62 13.71 9.36
N PHE A 104 10.94 14.90 8.86
CA PHE A 104 12.08 15.11 7.98
C PHE A 104 13.40 14.87 8.70
N TYR A 105 13.53 15.26 9.97
CA TYR A 105 14.74 14.99 10.75
C TYR A 105 15.05 13.50 10.87
N PHE A 106 14.03 12.66 11.10
CA PHE A 106 14.19 11.20 11.13
C PHE A 106 14.61 10.64 9.77
N VAL A 107 14.10 11.20 8.66
CA VAL A 107 14.52 10.80 7.30
C VAL A 107 15.97 11.21 7.05
N PHE A 108 16.36 12.43 7.43
CA PHE A 108 17.74 12.91 7.28
C PHE A 108 18.74 12.09 8.11
N LYS A 109 18.30 11.48 9.21
CA LYS A 109 19.14 10.59 10.02
C LYS A 109 19.65 9.39 9.22
N PHE A 110 18.94 8.93 8.19
CA PHE A 110 19.42 7.86 7.31
C PHE A 110 20.63 8.25 6.45
N MET A 111 20.87 9.54 6.25
CA MET A 111 22.05 10.03 5.53
C MET A 111 23.28 10.11 6.43
N LEU A 112 23.12 9.99 7.75
CA LEU A 112 24.20 10.04 8.73
C LEU A 112 24.72 8.65 9.07
N VAL A 113 26.01 8.54 9.38
CA VAL A 113 26.63 7.31 9.88
C VAL A 113 26.12 7.04 11.30
N PRO A 114 25.68 5.80 11.66
CA PRO A 114 25.86 4.54 10.95
C PRO A 114 24.70 4.12 10.02
N PHE A 115 23.58 4.85 10.02
CA PHE A 115 22.38 4.47 9.25
C PHE A 115 22.59 4.54 7.74
N SER A 116 23.56 5.33 7.27
CA SER A 116 23.95 5.35 5.86
C SER A 116 24.41 3.97 5.37
N MET A 117 25.06 3.16 6.20
CA MET A 117 25.42 1.77 5.83
C MET A 117 24.19 0.90 5.56
N PHE A 118 23.12 1.10 6.33
CA PHE A 118 21.85 0.41 6.11
C PHE A 118 21.18 0.86 4.79
N SER A 119 21.26 2.15 4.45
CA SER A 119 20.77 2.63 3.15
C SER A 119 21.55 2.02 1.97
N PHE A 120 22.87 1.89 2.07
CA PHE A 120 23.67 1.22 1.04
C PHE A 120 23.26 -0.25 0.87
N PHE A 121 23.04 -0.96 1.98
CA PHE A 121 22.54 -2.34 1.93
C PHE A 121 21.20 -2.45 1.19
N LEU A 122 20.23 -1.56 1.46
CA LEU A 122 18.94 -1.54 0.77
C LEU A 122 19.07 -1.25 -0.74
N ILE A 123 19.98 -0.36 -1.12
CA ILE A 123 20.24 -0.05 -2.53
C ILE A 123 20.78 -1.29 -3.26
N PHE A 124 21.76 -1.98 -2.67
CA PHE A 124 22.30 -3.22 -3.25
C PHE A 124 21.24 -4.32 -3.32
N TYR A 125 20.39 -4.43 -2.29
CA TYR A 125 19.28 -5.38 -2.29
C TYR A 125 18.31 -5.13 -3.46
N LEU A 126 17.90 -3.88 -3.69
CA LEU A 126 17.05 -3.52 -4.83
C LEU A 126 17.71 -3.82 -6.18
N LEU A 127 19.03 -3.58 -6.29
CA LEU A 127 19.80 -3.89 -7.50
C LEU A 127 19.81 -5.39 -7.78
N LEU A 128 20.02 -6.23 -6.76
CA LEU A 128 19.95 -7.68 -6.88
C LEU A 128 18.55 -8.15 -7.28
N CYS A 129 17.50 -7.60 -6.69
CA CYS A 129 16.12 -7.91 -7.10
C CYS A 129 15.90 -7.62 -8.58
N LEU A 130 16.42 -6.50 -9.09
CA LEU A 130 16.26 -6.13 -10.50
C LEU A 130 16.99 -7.11 -11.44
N LEU A 131 18.20 -7.56 -11.07
CA LEU A 131 18.92 -8.59 -11.82
C LEU A 131 18.16 -9.92 -11.84
N ILE A 132 17.63 -10.36 -10.70
CA ILE A 132 16.83 -11.60 -10.60
C ILE A 132 15.57 -11.49 -11.46
N ILE A 133 14.83 -10.38 -11.38
CA ILE A 133 13.63 -10.14 -12.19
C ILE A 133 13.99 -10.17 -13.68
N TYR A 134 15.11 -9.57 -14.09
CA TYR A 134 15.58 -9.62 -15.49
C TYR A 134 15.85 -11.06 -15.96
N GLU A 135 16.51 -11.88 -15.15
CA GLU A 135 16.74 -13.29 -15.49
C GLU A 135 15.43 -14.09 -15.59
N ILE A 136 14.49 -13.86 -14.66
CA ILE A 136 13.16 -14.51 -14.70
C ILE A 136 12.43 -14.12 -15.99
N ILE A 137 12.40 -12.83 -16.35
CA ILE A 137 11.76 -12.35 -17.58
C ILE A 137 12.45 -12.91 -18.84
N LYS A 138 13.78 -13.08 -18.82
CA LYS A 138 14.53 -13.67 -19.93
C LYS A 138 14.16 -15.15 -20.15
N LYS A 139 13.94 -15.91 -19.07
CA LYS A 139 13.61 -17.35 -19.12
C LYS A 139 12.11 -17.61 -19.34
N CYS A 140 11.25 -16.81 -18.72
CA CYS A 140 9.80 -16.92 -18.81
C CYS A 140 9.28 -15.95 -19.87
N SER A 141 8.91 -16.45 -21.05
CA SER A 141 8.09 -15.69 -22.00
C SER A 141 6.72 -15.43 -21.38
N GLY A 142 6.58 -14.33 -20.64
CA GLY A 142 5.33 -13.97 -19.97
C GLY A 142 4.18 -13.77 -20.96
N PRO A 143 2.92 -13.83 -20.49
CA PRO A 143 1.73 -13.73 -21.34
C PRO A 143 1.61 -12.40 -22.12
N LEU A 144 2.26 -11.33 -21.65
CA LEU A 144 2.35 -10.03 -22.32
C LEU A 144 3.33 -10.01 -23.51
N ARG A 145 4.20 -11.02 -23.61
CA ARG A 145 5.04 -11.28 -24.79
C ARG A 145 4.47 -12.49 -25.51
N MET A 146 3.24 -12.37 -26.01
CA MET A 146 2.86 -13.17 -27.16
C MET A 146 3.89 -12.88 -28.24
N LYS A 147 4.71 -13.88 -28.56
CA LYS A 147 5.44 -13.92 -29.83
C LYS A 147 4.36 -13.87 -30.91
N ILE A 148 4.17 -12.70 -31.50
CA ILE A 148 3.65 -12.61 -32.86
C ILE A 148 4.72 -13.20 -33.77
#